data_AF-A0A942RIL7-F1
#
_entry.id   AF-A0A942RIL7-F1
#
_cell.length_a   1.000
_cell.length_b   1.000
_cell.length_c   1.000
_cell.angle_alpha   90.00
_cell.angle_beta   90.00
_cell.angle_gamma   90.00
#
_symmetry.space_group_name_H-M   'P 1'
#
loop_
_entity.id
_entity.type
_entity.pdbx_description
1 polymer ?
#
loop_
_entity_poly.entity_id
_entity_poly.type
_entity_poly.pdbx_seq_one_letter_code
_entity_poly.pdbx_strand_id
1 'polypeptide(L)' 'MANTNNMQSQDLEHLHHEGNKALVINIIFFVVLFVGILLVPLVGIGFASIAISLSFIVSMLYIYLA' A
#
# COMPACT_ATOMS: atom_id res chain seq x y z
N MET A 1 -36.94 -0.36 -38.84
CA MET A 1 -36.13 -1.29 -38.00
C MET A 1 -34.92 -0.50 -37.50
N ALA A 2 -35.00 0.12 -36.32
CA ALA A 2 -33.93 0.97 -35.78
C ALA A 2 -33.76 0.82 -34.25
N ASN A 3 -34.26 -0.28 -33.68
CA ASN A 3 -34.37 -0.46 -32.23
C ASN A 3 -33.25 -1.33 -31.61
N THR A 4 -32.42 -2.00 -32.43
CA THR A 4 -31.43 -2.98 -31.93
C THR A 4 -30.08 -2.36 -31.57
N ASN A 5 -29.69 -1.27 -32.25
CA ASN A 5 -28.37 -0.64 -32.05
C ASN A 5 -28.27 0.15 -30.73
N ASN A 6 -29.39 0.61 -30.18
CA ASN A 6 -29.41 1.41 -28.95
C ASN A 6 -29.34 0.56 -27.67
N MET A 7 -29.78 -0.70 -27.73
CA MET A 7 -29.67 -1.64 -26.60
C MET A 7 -28.25 -2.17 -26.43
N GLN A 8 -27.53 -2.39 -27.54
CA GLN A 8 -26.17 -2.92 -27.52
C GLN A 8 -25.14 -1.93 -26.95
N SER A 9 -25.32 -0.63 -27.19
CA SER A 9 -24.45 0.42 -26.65
C SER A 9 -24.64 0.64 -25.15
N GLN A 10 -25.85 0.46 -24.61
CA GLN A 10 -26.11 0.54 -23.16
C GLN A 10 -25.45 -0.61 -22.39
N ASP A 11 -25.52 -1.85 -22.91
CA ASP A 11 -24.83 -3.00 -22.30
C ASP A 11 -23.30 -2.83 -22.32
N LEU A 12 -22.76 -2.25 -23.39
CA LEU A 12 -21.33 -1.97 -23.53
C LEU A 12 -20.86 -0.86 -22.59
N GLU A 13 -21.66 0.19 -22.40
CA GLU A 13 -21.42 1.23 -21.39
C GLU A 13 -21.45 0.67 -19.97
N HIS A 14 -22.41 -0.21 -19.67
CA HIS A 14 -22.49 -0.87 -18.37
C HIS A 14 -21.26 -1.75 -18.11
N LEU A 15 -20.83 -2.53 -19.11
CA LEU A 15 -19.63 -3.36 -19.03
C LEU A 15 -18.36 -2.52 -18.81
N HIS A 16 -18.24 -1.40 -19.52
CA HIS A 16 -17.14 -0.46 -19.33
C HIS A 16 -17.15 0.18 -17.94
N HIS A 17 -18.33 0.51 -17.42
CA HIS A 17 -18.46 1.12 -16.10
C HIS A 17 -18.08 0.13 -14.99
N GLU A 18 -18.53 -1.12 -15.08
CA GLU A 18 -18.14 -2.19 -14.16
C GLU A 18 -16.66 -2.55 -14.28
N GLY A 19 -16.14 -2.63 -15.50
CA GLY A 19 -14.71 -2.87 -15.76
C GLY A 19 -13.83 -1.78 -15.17
N ASN A 20 -14.21 -0.50 -15.33
CA ASN A 20 -13.46 0.61 -14.78
C ASN A 20 -13.52 0.61 -13.24
N LYS A 21 -14.66 0.27 -12.64
CA LYS A 21 -14.80 0.12 -11.19
C LYS A 21 -13.91 -1.00 -10.64
N ALA A 22 -13.85 -2.14 -11.32
CA ALA A 22 -12.96 -3.24 -10.95
C ALA A 22 -11.48 -2.82 -11.03
N LEU A 23 -11.12 -2.07 -12.08
CA LEU A 23 -9.76 -1.58 -12.30
C LEU A 23 -9.34 -0.58 -11.21
N VAL A 24 -10.23 0.34 -10.82
CA VAL A 24 -9.99 1.28 -9.70
C VAL A 24 -9.80 0.55 -8.38
N ILE A 25 -10.64 -0.44 -8.07
CA ILE A 25 -10.49 -1.26 -6.85
C ILE A 25 -9.14 -1.99 -6.85
N ASN A 26 -8.73 -2.52 -8.00
CA ASN A 26 -7.46 -3.23 -8.13
C ASN A 26 -6.26 -2.30 -7.94
N ILE A 27 -6.33 -1.07 -8.46
CA ILE A 27 -5.30 -0.04 -8.22
C ILE A 27 -5.21 0.30 -6.73
N ILE A 28 -6.34 0.52 -6.07
CA ILE A 28 -6.37 0.80 -4.62
C ILE A 28 -5.72 -0.35 -3.85
N PHE A 29 -6.07 -1.59 -4.18
CA PHE A 29 -5.51 -2.78 -3.54
C PHE A 29 -3.99 -2.85 -3.75
N PHE A 30 -3.51 -2.59 -4.96
CA PHE A 30 -2.08 -2.56 -5.27
C PHE A 30 -1.33 -1.50 -4.46
N VAL A 31 -1.89 -0.29 -4.33
CA VAL A 31 -1.29 0.78 -3.52
C VAL A 31 -1.22 0.37 -2.05
N VAL A 32 -2.28 -0.21 -1.49
CA VAL A 32 -2.29 -0.68 -0.10
C VAL A 32 -1.22 -1.77 0.11
N LEU A 33 -1.11 -2.72 -0.82
CA LEU A 33 -0.13 -3.80 -0.76
C LEU A 33 1.30 -3.23 -0.82
N PHE A 34 1.53 -2.28 -1.72
CA PHE A 34 2.83 -1.62 -1.88
C PHE A 34 3.24 -0.82 -0.63
N VAL A 35 2.31 -0.04 -0.07
CA VAL A 35 2.54 0.69 1.19
C VAL A 35 2.80 -0.29 2.34
N GLY A 36 2.06 -1.40 2.40
CA GLY A 36 2.26 -2.46 3.39
C GLY A 36 3.68 -3.04 3.31
N ILE A 37 4.17 -3.36 2.11
CA ILE A 37 5.54 -3.87 1.91
C ILE A 37 6.59 -2.84 2.33
N LEU A 38 6.39 -1.55 2.02
CA LEU A 38 7.32 -0.49 2.43
C LEU A 38 7.33 -0.25 3.94
N LEU A 39 6.23 -0.51 4.63
CA LEU A 39 6.14 -0.42 6.09
C LEU A 39 6.92 -1.52 6.81
N VAL A 40 7.08 -2.71 6.21
CA VAL A 40 7.81 -3.84 6.82
C VAL A 40 9.24 -3.48 7.24
N PRO A 41 10.12 -2.93 6.37
CA PRO A 41 11.46 -2.53 6.79
C PRO A 41 11.41 -1.34 7.76
N LEU A 42 10.42 -0.44 7.65
CA LEU A 42 10.30 0.69 8.57
C LEU A 42 10.03 0.22 10.01
N VAL A 43 9.14 -0.75 10.18
CA VAL A 43 8.84 -1.36 11.48
C VAL A 43 10.01 -2.24 11.92
N GLY A 44 10.46 -3.18 11.09
CA GLY A 44 11.52 -4.12 11.46
C GLY A 44 12.87 -3.46 11.75
N ILE A 45 13.37 -2.65 10.81
CA ILE A 45 14.68 -1.99 10.94
C ILE A 45 14.58 -0.76 11.84
N GLY A 46 13.47 -0.02 11.81
CA GLY A 46 13.27 1.15 12.66
C GLY A 46 13.33 0.80 14.14
N PHE A 47 12.55 -0.19 14.60
CA PHE A 47 12.59 -0.60 16.01
C PHE A 47 13.95 -1.18 16.42
N ALA A 48 14.57 -1.99 15.56
CA ALA A 48 15.89 -2.54 15.82
C ALA A 48 16.97 -1.45 15.94
N SER A 49 16.96 -0.45 15.04
CA SER A 49 17.93 0.65 15.05
C SER A 49 17.79 1.54 16.28
N ILE A 50 16.56 1.80 16.74
CA ILE A 50 16.31 2.53 17.99
C ILE A 50 16.86 1.75 19.18
N ALA A 51 16.56 0.45 19.28
CA ALA A 51 17.05 -0.39 20.37
C ALA A 51 18.58 -0.43 20.42
N ILE A 52 19.24 -0.65 19.28
CA ILE A 52 20.71 -0.66 19.18
C ILE A 52 21.30 0.70 19.58
N SER A 53 20.70 1.80 19.11
CA SER A 53 21.15 3.16 19.44
C SER A 53 21.06 3.44 20.94
N LEU A 54 19.95 3.05 21.57
CA LEU A 54 19.78 3.18 23.03
C LEU A 54 20.80 2.32 23.79
N SER A 55 20.98 1.06 23.40
CA SER A 55 21.99 0.19 24.03
C SER A 55 23.41 0.75 23.89
N PHE A 56 23.72 1.36 22.74
CA PHE A 56 25.01 2.01 22.51
C PHE A 56 25.20 3.24 23.40
N ILE A 57 24.19 4.11 23.47
CA ILE A 57 24.21 5.30 24.35
C ILE A 57 24.40 4.89 25.81
N VAL A 58 23.68 3.87 26.28
CA VAL A 58 23.80 3.36 27.65
C VAL A 58 25.20 2.78 27.90
N SER A 59 25.77 2.05 26.95
CA SER A 59 27.14 1.52 27.08
C SER A 59 28.18 2.65 27.14
N MET A 60 28.04 3.68 26.31
CA MET A 60 28.91 4.86 26.35
C MET A 60 28.80 5.60 27.69
N LEU A 61 27.58 5.81 28.19
CA LEU A 61 27.34 6.40 29.50
C LEU A 61 27.97 5.58 30.62
N TYR A 62 27.84 4.25 30.56
CA TYR A 62 28.46 3.36 31.53
C TYR A 62 29.99 3.51 31.53
N ILE A 63 30.64 3.47 30.36
CA ILE A 63 32.10 3.63 30.26
C ILE A 63 32.54 5.02 30.73
N TYR A 64 31.74 6.06 30.47
CA TYR A 64 32.10 7.43 30.83
C TYR A 64 31.91 7.72 32.34
N LEU A 65 30.95 7.05 32.98
CA LEU A 65 30.60 7.26 34.40
C LEU A 65 31.24 6.22 35.34
N ALA A 66 31.75 5.09 34.81
CA ALA A 66 32.50 4.07 35.54
C ALA A 66 33.99 4.42 35.61
#